data_AF-A0A7K3YZY4-F1
#
_entry.id   AF-A0A7K3YZY4-F1
#
_cell.length_a   1.000
_cell.length_b   1.000
_cell.length_c   1.000
_cell.angle_alpha   90.00
_cell.angle_beta   90.00
_cell.angle_gamma   90.00
#
_symmetry.space_group_name_H-M   'P 1'
#
loop_
_entity.id
_entity.type
_entity.pdbx_description
1 polymer ?
#
loop_
_entity_poly.entity_id
_entity_poly.type
_entity_poly.pdbx_seq_one_letter_code
_entity_poly.pdbx_strand_id
1 'polypeptide(L)'
;MQAGNDQLTSQRWQPLFGAEDAQIFPLIRKIDVISSNSYLIATGDVLILIDPGGLPEQAETLAKVIQTCREEKDRPVFVILTHAHVDHFLGVQ
;
A
#
# COMPACT_ATOMS: atom_id res chain seq x y z
N MET A 1 -21.26 10.08 7.82
CA MET A 1 -20.04 10.02 6.99
C MET A 1 -20.20 8.83 6.07
N GLN A 2 -20.32 9.06 4.76
CA GLN A 2 -20.53 8.00 3.77
C GLN A 2 -19.14 7.54 3.29
N ALA A 3 -18.44 6.78 4.13
CA ALA A 3 -17.16 6.19 3.72
C ALA A 3 -17.45 4.88 2.97
N GLY A 4 -16.87 4.70 1.77
CA GLY A 4 -16.61 3.36 1.22
C GLY A 4 -17.38 2.90 -0.02
N ASN A 5 -18.07 3.78 -0.76
CA ASN A 5 -18.72 3.37 -2.03
C ASN A 5 -17.93 3.72 -3.30
N ASP A 6 -16.78 4.40 -3.19
CA ASP A 6 -15.95 4.70 -4.34
C ASP A 6 -15.08 3.49 -4.71
N GLN A 7 -15.23 3.04 -5.96
CA GLN A 7 -14.50 1.89 -6.45
C GLN A 7 -13.01 2.25 -6.63
N LEU A 8 -12.19 1.75 -5.72
CA LEU A 8 -10.74 1.88 -5.81
C LEU A 8 -10.22 1.24 -7.11
N THR A 9 -9.53 2.04 -7.93
CA THR A 9 -8.85 1.56 -9.13
C THR A 9 -7.46 1.02 -8.76
N SER A 10 -7.23 -0.27 -8.97
CA SER A 10 -5.93 -0.92 -8.72
C SER A 10 -4.81 -0.24 -9.51
N GLN A 11 -3.64 -0.10 -8.89
CA GLN A 11 -2.41 0.49 -9.42
C GLN A 11 -2.56 1.95 -9.87
N ARG A 12 -3.43 2.72 -9.22
CA ARG A 12 -3.61 4.15 -9.50
C ARG A 12 -3.74 4.94 -8.19
N TRP A 13 -2.96 6.02 -8.09
CA TRP A 13 -3.10 7.00 -7.01
C TRP A 13 -4.45 7.69 -7.07
N GLN A 14 -5.14 7.70 -5.94
CA GLN A 14 -6.46 8.30 -5.75
C GLN A 14 -6.48 9.08 -4.43
N PRO A 15 -7.26 10.15 -4.29
CA PRO A 15 -7.45 10.82 -3.00
C PRO A 15 -8.02 9.85 -1.96
N LEU A 16 -7.55 9.95 -0.72
CA LEU A 16 -8.10 9.18 0.41
C LEU A 16 -9.19 10.01 1.12
N PHE A 17 -10.46 9.69 0.88
CA PHE A 17 -11.56 10.40 1.50
C PHE A 17 -11.53 10.29 3.03
N GLY A 18 -11.65 11.43 3.72
CA GLY A 18 -11.59 11.51 5.18
C GLY A 18 -10.19 11.76 5.75
N ALA A 19 -9.16 11.81 4.90
CA ALA A 19 -7.81 12.22 5.27
C ALA A 19 -7.32 13.28 4.26
N GLU A 20 -7.36 14.54 4.67
CA GLU A 20 -6.88 15.65 3.82
C GLU A 20 -5.41 15.46 3.44
N ASP A 21 -5.07 15.81 2.20
CA ASP A 21 -3.73 15.67 1.61
C ASP A 21 -3.15 14.25 1.59
N ALA A 22 -3.98 13.23 1.83
CA ALA A 22 -3.60 11.84 1.69
C ALA A 22 -4.04 11.25 0.35
N GLN A 23 -3.19 10.40 -0.23
CA GLN A 23 -3.49 9.61 -1.40
C GLN A 23 -3.34 8.12 -1.09
N ILE A 24 -4.10 7.29 -1.79
CA ILE A 24 -4.06 5.83 -1.70
C ILE A 24 -3.72 5.22 -3.07
N PHE A 25 -2.79 4.28 -3.06
CA PHE A 25 -2.42 3.41 -4.17
C PHE A 25 -2.78 1.98 -3.79
N PRO A 26 -3.92 1.47 -4.28
CA PRO A 26 -4.35 0.11 -4.01
C PRO A 26 -3.71 -0.86 -5.01
N LEU A 27 -3.19 -1.99 -4.54
CA LEU A 27 -2.82 -3.14 -5.37
C LEU A 27 -3.80 -4.26 -5.06
N ILE A 28 -4.94 -4.21 -5.75
CA ILE A 28 -6.05 -5.15 -5.57
C ILE A 28 -5.81 -6.35 -6.50
N ARG A 29 -5.83 -7.54 -5.91
CA ARG A 29 -5.72 -8.82 -6.61
C ARG A 29 -7.03 -9.60 -6.50
N LYS A 30 -7.17 -10.62 -7.35
CA LYS A 30 -8.25 -11.59 -7.23
C LYS A 30 -8.06 -12.37 -5.93
N ILE A 31 -9.16 -12.63 -5.21
CA ILE A 31 -9.16 -13.38 -3.95
C ILE A 31 -8.45 -14.72 -4.15
N ASP A 32 -7.37 -14.94 -3.39
CA ASP A 32 -6.70 -16.22 -3.26
C ASP A 32 -6.21 -16.41 -1.80
N VAL A 33 -5.56 -17.55 -1.53
CA VAL A 33 -5.16 -17.95 -0.16
C VAL A 33 -3.74 -17.45 0.19
N ILE A 34 -3.00 -16.89 -0.78
CA ILE A 34 -1.56 -16.62 -0.71
C ILE A 34 -1.25 -15.12 -0.83
N SER A 35 -2.13 -14.35 -1.47
CA SER A 35 -1.98 -12.92 -1.71
C SER A 35 -3.17 -12.16 -1.14
N SER A 36 -2.83 -11.10 -0.41
CA SER A 36 -3.79 -10.11 0.07
C SER A 36 -3.72 -8.86 -0.81
N ASN A 37 -4.79 -8.06 -0.76
CA ASN A 37 -4.74 -6.71 -1.29
C ASN A 37 -3.70 -5.91 -0.50
N SER A 38 -2.88 -5.14 -1.20
CA SER A 38 -2.00 -4.16 -0.56
C SER A 38 -2.53 -2.76 -0.76
N TYR A 39 -2.26 -1.89 0.21
CA TYR A 39 -2.59 -0.47 0.09
C TYR A 39 -1.41 0.35 0.54
N LEU A 40 -0.91 1.21 -0.34
CA LEU A 40 0.06 2.22 0.03
C LEU A 40 -0.66 3.56 0.20
N ILE A 41 -0.54 4.17 1.37
CA ILE A 41 -1.06 5.50 1.66
C ILE A 41 0.12 6.45 1.74
N ALA A 42 0.02 7.55 0.99
CA ALA A 42 0.98 8.63 1.01
C ALA A 42 0.35 9.85 1.66
N THR A 43 1.01 10.38 2.69
CA THR A 43 0.65 11.63 3.35
C THR A 43 1.80 12.63 3.23
N GLY A 44 1.61 13.87 3.67
CA GLY A 44 2.69 14.86 3.72
C GLY A 44 3.94 14.37 4.47
N ASP A 45 3.78 13.58 5.52
CA ASP A 45 4.88 13.29 6.46
C ASP A 45 5.32 11.82 6.50
N VAL A 46 4.45 10.90 6.07
CA VAL A 46 4.72 9.46 6.17
C VAL A 46 4.17 8.68 4.97
N LEU A 47 4.79 7.54 4.69
CA LEU A 47 4.24 6.48 3.84
C LEU A 47 3.74 5.34 4.72
N ILE A 48 2.55 4.82 4.44
CA ILE A 48 1.97 3.70 5.19
C ILE A 48 1.64 2.60 4.20
N LEU A 49 2.34 1.47 4.31
CA LEU A 49 2.06 0.27 3.55
C LEU A 49 1.23 -0.70 4.41
N ILE A 50 0.02 -0.99 3.96
CA ILE A 50 -0.86 -1.99 4.56
C ILE A 50 -0.74 -3.26 3.75
N ASP A 51 -0.40 -4.37 4.44
CA ASP A 51 -0.28 -5.72 3.90
C ASP A 51 0.53 -5.79 2.59
N PRO A 52 1.87 -5.89 2.63
CA PRO A 52 2.72 -5.92 1.43
C PRO A 52 2.46 -7.11 0.47
N GLY A 53 1.56 -8.02 0.84
CA GLY A 53 1.28 -9.27 0.13
C GLY A 53 2.39 -10.32 0.29
N GLY A 54 2.12 -11.54 -0.17
CA GLY A 54 3.05 -12.67 -0.09
C GLY A 54 3.82 -12.96 -1.40
N LEU A 55 3.59 -12.19 -2.47
CA LEU A 55 4.19 -12.45 -3.78
C LEU A 55 5.39 -11.52 -4.06
N PRO A 56 6.54 -12.04 -4.54
CA PRO A 56 7.71 -11.22 -4.87
C PRO A 56 7.42 -10.06 -5.83
N GLU A 57 6.64 -10.30 -6.88
CA GLU A 57 6.27 -9.28 -7.87
C GLU A 57 5.46 -8.11 -7.26
N GLN A 58 4.63 -8.43 -6.25
CA GLN A 58 3.85 -7.44 -5.51
C GLN A 58 4.78 -6.59 -4.64
N ALA A 59 5.71 -7.22 -3.93
CA ALA A 59 6.72 -6.54 -3.14
C ALA A 59 7.62 -5.63 -4.01
N GLU A 60 8.08 -6.11 -5.16
CA GLU A 60 8.89 -5.31 -6.10
C GLU A 60 8.12 -4.10 -6.63
N THR A 61 6.84 -4.28 -6.96
CA THR A 61 5.99 -3.18 -7.44
C THR A 61 5.84 -2.12 -6.35
N LEU A 62 5.53 -2.53 -5.12
CA LEU A 62 5.38 -1.63 -3.98
C LEU A 62 6.70 -0.93 -3.64
N ALA A 63 7.83 -1.64 -3.67
CA ALA A 63 9.16 -1.08 -3.44
C ALA A 63 9.48 0.03 -4.44
N LYS A 64 9.19 -0.18 -5.73
CA LYS A 64 9.37 0.86 -6.77
C LYS A 64 8.50 2.09 -6.51
N VAL A 65 7.23 1.89 -6.17
CA VAL A 65 6.31 3.00 -5.87
C VAL A 65 6.77 3.79 -4.63
N ILE A 66 7.18 3.08 -3.56
CA ILE A 66 7.72 3.68 -2.34
C ILE A 66 8.99 4.48 -2.65
N GLN A 67 9.89 3.92 -3.46
CA GLN A 67 11.12 4.58 -3.85
C GLN A 67 10.84 5.88 -4.60
N THR A 68 9.95 5.88 -5.60
CA THR A 68 9.51 7.11 -6.29
C THR A 68 8.93 8.13 -5.29
N CYS A 69 8.07 7.69 -4.37
CA CYS A 69 7.50 8.56 -3.35
C CYS A 69 8.52 9.17 -2.38
N ARG A 70 9.65 8.49 -2.14
CA ARG A 70 10.75 8.97 -1.29
C ARG A 70 11.73 9.88 -2.05
N GLU A 71 11.86 9.70 -3.36
CA GLU A 71 12.62 10.61 -4.24
C GLU A 71 11.94 11.98 -4.35
N GLU A 72 10.60 12.02 -4.37
CA GLU A 72 9.83 13.27 -4.33
C GLU A 72 9.98 14.01 -2.99
N LYS A 73 9.92 13.27 -1.88
CA LYS A 73 10.14 13.77 -0.52
C LYS A 73 10.55 12.61 0.36
N ASP A 74 11.72 12.69 0.98
CA ASP A 74 12.15 11.65 1.91
C ASP A 74 11.27 11.67 3.17
N ARG A 75 10.68 10.53 3.46
CA ARG A 75 9.72 10.33 4.55
C ARG A 75 9.77 8.89 5.04
N PRO A 76 9.53 8.65 6.34
CA PRO A 76 9.52 7.30 6.91
C PRO A 76 8.41 6.44 6.31
N VAL A 77 8.69 5.15 6.20
CA VAL A 77 7.75 4.12 5.74
C VAL A 77 7.33 3.28 6.94
N PHE A 78 6.03 3.21 7.19
CA PHE A 78 5.42 2.34 8.18
C PHE A 78 4.76 1.16 7.49
N VAL A 79 5.05 -0.06 7.93
CA VAL A 79 4.38 -1.26 7.42
C VAL A 79 3.40 -1.76 8.48
N ILE A 80 2.13 -1.85 8.10
CA ILE A 80 1.04 -2.36 8.93
C ILE A 80 0.60 -3.69 8.35
N LEU A 81 0.65 -4.74 9.17
CA LEU A 81 0.16 -6.07 8.83
C LEU A 81 -1.19 -6.27 9.52
N THR A 82 -2.27 -6.48 8.76
CA THR A 82 -3.61 -6.73 9.31
C THR A 82 -3.73 -8.12 9.92
N HIS A 83 -2.95 -9.08 9.41
CA HIS A 83 -2.81 -10.42 9.93
C HIS A 83 -1.36 -10.87 9.78
N ALA A 84 -0.82 -11.57 10.78
CA ALA A 84 0.55 -12.06 10.78
C ALA A 84 0.60 -13.53 10.33
N HIS A 85 0.52 -13.77 9.02
CA HIS A 85 1.03 -15.02 8.46
C HIS A 85 2.55 -14.89 8.20
N VAL A 86 3.28 -16.01 8.26
CA VAL A 86 4.76 -16.10 8.29
C VAL A 86 5.43 -15.74 6.93
N ASP A 87 4.62 -15.42 5.93
CA ASP A 87 4.98 -15.17 4.53
C ASP A 87 5.35 -13.70 4.23
N HIS A 88 5.29 -12.81 5.22
CA HIS A 88 5.46 -11.36 5.06
C HIS A 88 6.91 -10.81 5.22
N PHE A 89 7.94 -11.65 5.38
CA PHE A 89 9.31 -11.17 5.70
C PHE A 89 10.32 -11.18 4.53
N LEU A 90 10.04 -11.87 3.42
CA LEU A 90 11.04 -12.06 2.36
C LEU A 90 11.36 -10.79 1.54
N GLY A 91 10.49 -9.76 1.59
CA GLY A 91 10.68 -8.50 0.86
C GLY A 91 11.36 -7.37 1.64
N VAL A 92 11.84 -7.63 2.88
CA VAL A 92 12.49 -6.62 3.75
C VAL A 92 14.02 -6.66 3.60
N GLN A 93 14.54 -6.82 2.39
CA GLN A 93 15.97 -6.64 2.10
C GLN A 93 16.24 -5.42 1.24
#